data_AF-A0A968TQ38-F1
#
_entry.id   AF-A0A968TQ38-F1
#
_cell.length_a   1.000
_cell.length_b   1.000
_cell.length_c   1.000
_cell.angle_alpha   90.00
_cell.angle_beta   90.00
_cell.angle_gamma   90.00
#
_symmetry.space_group_name_H-M   'P 1'
#
loop_
_entity.id
_entity.type
_entity.pdbx_description
1 polymer ?
#
loop_
_entity_poly.entity_id
_entity_poly.type
_entity_poly.pdbx_seq_one_letter_code
_entity_poly.pdbx_strand_id
1 'polypeptide(L)'
;MSTIPAKQIANLPRMAREPLTIATANTVPALAHTPINAASVKLFVNGIHYGAIGANAPLSVNARAINWSAANAGFPLDSNDRVIAEYVTAEPAT
;
A
#
# COMPACT_ATOMS: atom_id res chain seq x y z
N MET A 1 6.73 -7.77 36.57
CA MET A 1 6.11 -7.25 35.34
C MET A 1 7.22 -7.05 34.33
N SER A 2 7.21 -7.78 33.20
CA SER A 2 8.24 -7.63 32.16
C SER A 2 7.89 -6.40 31.31
N THR A 3 8.68 -5.34 31.43
CA THR A 3 8.56 -4.14 30.60
C THR A 3 9.15 -4.45 29.23
N ILE A 4 8.32 -4.39 28.18
CA ILE A 4 8.80 -4.53 26.81
C ILE A 4 9.68 -3.30 26.51
N PRO A 5 10.96 -3.46 26.13
CA PRO A 5 11.83 -2.33 25.86
C PRO A 5 11.30 -1.47 24.71
N ALA A 6 11.36 -0.14 24.83
CA ALA A 6 10.74 0.80 23.89
C ALA A 6 11.20 0.63 22.42
N LYS A 7 12.43 0.15 22.19
CA LYS A 7 12.93 -0.20 20.85
C LYS A 7 12.20 -1.40 20.22
N GLN A 8 11.66 -2.28 21.04
CA GLN A 8 10.94 -3.48 20.61
C GLN A 8 9.48 -3.17 20.27
N ILE A 9 8.90 -2.12 20.88
CA ILE A 9 7.57 -1.59 20.51
C ILE A 9 7.61 -0.91 19.13
N ALA A 10 8.72 -0.24 18.80
CA ALA A 10 8.90 0.45 17.52
C ALA A 10 8.88 -0.47 16.29
N ASN A 11 9.15 -1.76 16.46
CA ASN A 11 9.25 -2.75 15.38
C ASN A 11 8.11 -3.78 15.37
N LEU A 12 7.03 -3.52 16.10
CA LEU A 12 5.87 -4.41 16.05
C LEU A 12 5.12 -4.23 14.73
N PRO A 13 4.66 -5.33 14.09
CA PRO A 13 3.77 -5.24 12.96
C PRO A 13 2.55 -4.39 13.30
N ARG A 14 2.31 -3.36 12.48
CA ARG A 14 1.16 -2.46 12.60
C ARG A 14 0.48 -2.31 11.25
N MET A 15 -0.82 -2.07 11.27
CA MET A 15 -1.53 -1.68 10.06
C MET A 15 -1.21 -0.22 9.74
N ALA A 16 -0.72 0.01 8.53
CA ALA A 16 -0.59 1.31 7.92
C ALA A 16 -1.74 1.50 6.94
N ARG A 17 -2.33 2.70 6.97
CA ARG A 17 -3.33 3.14 6.01
C ARG A 17 -3.00 4.56 5.62
N GLU A 18 -2.67 4.78 4.35
CA GLU A 18 -2.25 6.09 3.88
C GLU A 18 -2.98 6.48 2.59
N PRO A 19 -3.46 7.74 2.48
CA PRO A 19 -3.99 8.26 1.23
C PRO A 19 -2.85 8.49 0.23
N LEU A 20 -3.06 8.11 -1.02
CA LEU A 20 -2.10 8.32 -2.10
C LEU A 20 -2.68 9.33 -3.09
N THR A 21 -1.94 10.40 -3.37
CA THR A 21 -2.32 11.40 -4.37
C THR A 21 -1.76 11.02 -5.73
N ILE A 22 -2.64 10.83 -6.72
CA ILE A 22 -2.24 10.53 -8.09
C ILE A 22 -1.96 11.85 -8.82
N ALA A 23 -0.67 12.18 -9.00
CA ALA A 23 -0.28 13.41 -9.71
C ALA A 23 -0.22 13.22 -11.24
N THR A 24 -0.08 11.98 -11.70
CA THR A 24 0.00 11.62 -13.11
C THR A 24 -0.77 10.33 -13.32
N ALA A 25 -1.56 10.26 -14.40
CA ALA A 25 -2.41 9.12 -14.66
C ALA A 25 -1.63 7.79 -14.58
N ASN A 26 -2.23 6.79 -13.91
CA ASN A 26 -1.65 5.46 -13.66
C ASN A 26 -0.34 5.43 -12.85
N THR A 27 0.15 6.58 -12.37
CA THR A 27 1.39 6.65 -11.60
C THR A 27 1.04 6.77 -10.13
N VAL A 28 1.18 5.66 -9.40
CA VAL A 28 0.94 5.62 -7.96
C VAL A 28 2.23 5.99 -7.23
N PRO A 29 2.19 6.93 -6.27
CA PRO A 29 3.36 7.26 -5.46
C PRO A 29 3.81 6.05 -4.63
N ALA A 30 5.09 6.04 -4.26
CA ALA A 30 5.62 5.02 -3.37
C ALA A 30 4.98 5.12 -1.97
N LEU A 31 4.87 3.97 -1.31
CA LEU A 31 4.45 3.86 0.08
C LEU A 31 5.42 4.60 1.02
N ALA A 32 4.90 5.20 2.09
CA ALA A 32 5.75 5.83 3.11
C ALA A 32 6.61 4.79 3.83
N HIS A 33 6.07 3.57 4.03
CA HIS A 33 6.75 2.48 4.72
C HIS A 33 6.85 1.22 3.88
N THR A 34 7.85 0.41 4.16
CA THR A 34 7.99 -0.89 3.52
C THR A 34 6.95 -1.87 4.10
N PRO A 35 6.09 -2.48 3.27
CA PRO A 35 5.19 -3.52 3.71
C PRO A 35 5.98 -4.78 4.07
N ILE A 36 5.55 -5.50 5.11
CA ILE A 36 6.14 -6.79 5.51
C ILE A 36 5.93 -7.83 4.41
N ASN A 37 4.83 -7.75 3.68
CA ASN A 37 4.51 -8.62 2.56
C ASN A 37 3.85 -7.81 1.44
N ALA A 38 4.46 -7.78 0.26
CA ALA A 38 3.91 -7.11 -0.92
C ALA A 38 2.53 -7.67 -1.32
N ALA A 39 2.31 -8.98 -1.15
CA ALA A 39 1.05 -9.63 -1.50
C ALA A 39 -0.13 -9.26 -0.58
N SER A 40 0.14 -8.71 0.60
CA SER A 40 -0.90 -8.27 1.54
C SER A 40 -1.31 -6.80 1.35
N VAL A 41 -0.63 -6.06 0.49
CA VAL A 41 -0.98 -4.68 0.17
C VAL A 41 -2.30 -4.64 -0.60
N LYS A 42 -3.18 -3.73 -0.18
CA LYS A 42 -4.45 -3.45 -0.84
C LYS A 42 -4.47 -1.99 -1.24
N LEU A 43 -4.99 -1.71 -2.43
CA LEU A 43 -5.40 -0.38 -2.83
C LEU A 43 -6.92 -0.28 -2.81
N PHE A 44 -7.43 0.78 -2.23
CA PHE A 44 -8.82 1.19 -2.37
C PHE A 44 -8.87 2.35 -3.34
N VAL A 45 -9.57 2.18 -4.45
CA VAL A 45 -9.79 3.22 -5.47
C VAL A 45 -11.27 3.54 -5.49
N ASN A 46 -11.65 4.76 -5.08
CA ASN A 46 -13.04 5.19 -4.93
C ASN A 46 -13.90 4.21 -4.08
N GLY A 47 -13.26 3.53 -3.13
CA GLY A 47 -13.90 2.55 -2.23
C GLY A 47 -13.88 1.10 -2.73
N ILE A 48 -13.47 0.83 -3.97
CA ILE A 48 -13.30 -0.54 -4.49
C ILE A 48 -11.91 -1.05 -4.16
N HIS A 49 -11.83 -2.30 -3.66
CA HIS A 49 -10.56 -2.90 -3.27
C HIS A 49 -9.88 -3.63 -4.43
N TYR A 50 -8.55 -3.49 -4.49
CA TYR A 50 -7.69 -4.14 -5.45
C TYR A 50 -6.47 -4.72 -4.72
N GLY A 51 -6.19 -6.00 -4.95
CA GLY A 51 -5.10 -6.73 -4.30
C GLY A 51 -3.96 -7.06 -5.25
N ALA A 52 -2.81 -7.42 -4.67
CA ALA A 52 -1.59 -7.74 -5.42
C ALA A 52 -1.41 -9.23 -5.76
N ILE A 53 -2.47 -10.04 -5.66
CA ILE A 53 -2.40 -11.50 -5.78
C ILE A 53 -2.96 -11.96 -7.13
N GLY A 54 -2.20 -12.82 -7.83
CA GLY A 54 -2.61 -13.48 -9.07
C GLY A 54 -1.85 -12.99 -10.30
N ALA A 55 -1.90 -13.78 -11.38
CA ALA A 55 -1.18 -13.47 -12.62
C ALA A 55 -1.68 -12.19 -13.32
N ASN A 56 -2.96 -11.88 -13.16
CA ASN A 56 -3.61 -10.69 -13.72
C ASN A 56 -3.97 -9.70 -12.62
N ALA A 57 -3.18 -9.63 -11.56
CA ALA A 57 -3.43 -8.65 -10.50
C ALA A 57 -3.34 -7.22 -11.08
N PRO A 58 -4.29 -6.34 -10.75
CA PRO A 58 -4.25 -4.93 -11.15
C PRO A 58 -3.19 -4.14 -10.38
N LEU A 59 -2.66 -4.73 -9.31
CA LEU A 59 -1.67 -4.15 -8.41
C LEU A 59 -0.45 -5.08 -8.34
N SER A 60 0.73 -4.50 -8.32
CA SER A 60 1.97 -5.17 -7.90
C SER A 60 2.77 -4.23 -7.03
N VAL A 61 3.49 -4.78 -6.05
CA VAL A 61 4.28 -3.98 -5.11
C VAL A 61 5.68 -4.59 -4.99
N ASN A 62 6.71 -3.74 -5.08
CA ASN A 62 8.09 -4.13 -4.83
C ASN A 62 8.72 -3.14 -3.86
N ALA A 63 9.10 -3.62 -2.68
CA ALA A 63 9.44 -2.78 -1.53
C ALA A 63 8.32 -1.74 -1.31
N ARG A 64 8.58 -0.46 -1.60
CA ARG A 64 7.62 0.64 -1.47
C ARG A 64 6.95 1.04 -2.78
N ALA A 65 7.49 0.59 -3.91
CA ALA A 65 6.99 0.98 -5.22
C ALA A 65 5.69 0.23 -5.53
N ILE A 66 4.65 0.98 -5.88
CA ILE A 66 3.39 0.45 -6.36
C ILE A 66 3.34 0.57 -7.88
N ASN A 67 2.98 -0.51 -8.54
CA ASN A 67 2.71 -0.53 -9.96
C ASN A 67 1.25 -0.91 -10.23
N TRP A 68 0.53 -0.02 -10.90
CA TRP A 68 -0.87 -0.17 -11.27
C TRP A 68 -1.00 -0.57 -12.74
N SER A 69 -1.75 -1.64 -13.00
CA SER A 69 -2.08 -2.08 -14.34
C SER A 69 -3.53 -1.70 -14.66
N ALA A 70 -3.71 -0.59 -15.39
CA ALA A 70 -5.02 -0.16 -15.88
C ALA A 70 -5.70 -1.22 -16.76
N ALA A 71 -4.90 -1.99 -17.53
CA ALA A 71 -5.40 -3.07 -18.37
C ALA A 71 -6.02 -4.21 -17.54
N ASN A 72 -5.36 -4.60 -16.44
CA ASN A 72 -5.87 -5.64 -15.55
C ASN A 72 -7.02 -5.13 -14.66
N ALA A 73 -7.01 -3.84 -14.32
CA ALA A 73 -8.06 -3.21 -13.52
C ALA A 73 -9.32 -2.87 -14.32
N GLY A 74 -9.19 -2.70 -15.64
CA GLY A 74 -10.26 -2.28 -16.54
C GLY A 74 -10.47 -0.76 -16.60
N PHE A 75 -9.65 0.05 -15.92
CA PHE A 75 -9.74 1.51 -15.92
C PHE A 75 -8.40 2.16 -15.53
N PRO A 76 -8.12 3.39 -16.01
CA PRO A 76 -6.96 4.17 -15.59
C PRO A 76 -7.20 4.85 -14.24
N LEU A 77 -6.13 5.05 -13.47
CA LEU A 77 -6.15 5.96 -12.33
C LEU A 77 -5.96 7.40 -12.80
N ASP A 78 -6.72 8.32 -12.22
CA ASP A 78 -6.64 9.76 -12.47
C ASP A 78 -6.47 10.56 -11.16
N SER A 79 -6.14 11.84 -11.27
CA SER A 79 -5.91 12.73 -10.11
C SER A 79 -7.13 12.97 -9.25
N ASN A 80 -8.33 12.69 -9.76
CA ASN A 80 -9.58 12.82 -9.03
C ASN A 80 -9.96 11.55 -8.25
N ASP A 81 -9.25 10.44 -8.48
CA ASP A 81 -9.52 9.19 -7.78
C ASP A 81 -9.06 9.24 -6.34
N ARG A 82 -9.93 8.78 -5.44
CA ARG A 82 -9.56 8.58 -4.04
C ARG A 82 -8.83 7.26 -3.91
N VAL A 83 -7.50 7.32 -3.84
CA VAL A 83 -6.62 6.14 -3.66
C VAL A 83 -6.13 6.05 -2.23
N ILE A 84 -6.30 4.89 -1.60
CA ILE A 84 -5.80 4.60 -0.25
C ILE A 84 -5.06 3.27 -0.27
N ALA A 85 -3.82 3.24 0.22
CA ALA A 85 -3.10 2.00 0.47
C ALA A 85 -3.34 1.50 1.90
N GLU A 86 -3.55 0.21 2.06
CA GLU A 86 -3.62 -0.48 3.34
C GLU A 86 -2.66 -1.68 3.33
N TYR A 87 -1.78 -1.76 4.33
CA TYR A 87 -0.76 -2.79 4.43
C TYR A 87 -0.24 -2.93 5.86
N VAL A 88 0.51 -4.00 6.13
CA VAL A 88 1.19 -4.18 7.42
C VAL A 88 2.66 -3.79 7.27
N THR A 89 3.17 -2.97 8.18
CA THR A 89 4.59 -2.59 8.26
C THR A 89 5.15 -2.85 9.66
N ALA A 90 6.47 -3.06 9.75
CA ALA A 90 7.20 -3.10 11.02
C ALA A 90 8.04 -1.82 11.22
N GLU A 91 7.93 -0.84 10.32
CA GLU A 91 8.63 0.43 10.47
C GLU A 91 7.94 1.31 11.53
N PRO A 92 8.71 2.08 12.32
CA PRO A 92 8.15 3.01 13.29
C PRO A 92 7.27 4.06 12.60
N ALA A 93 6.25 4.55 13.30
CA ALA A 93 5.50 5.72 12.85
C ALA A 93 6.42 6.94 12.95
N THR A 94 6.69 7.57 11.81
CA THR A 94 7.43 8.85 11.73
C THR A 94 6.55 10.02 12.12
#